data_AF-A0A953PPE9-F1
#
_entry.id   AF-A0A953PPE9-F1
#
_cell.length_a   1.000
_cell.length_b   1.000
_cell.length_c   1.000
_cell.angle_alpha   90.00
_cell.angle_beta   90.00
_cell.angle_gamma   90.00
#
_symmetry.space_group_name_H-M   'P 1'
#
loop_
_entity.id
_entity.type
_entity.pdbx_description
1 polymer ?
#
loop_
_entity_poly.entity_id
_entity_poly.type
_entity_poly.pdbx_seq_one_letter_code
_entity_poly.pdbx_strand_id
1 'polypeptide(L)'
;MKTTGALTLIAACLSAGCARARPAPAVIPAAASAPVAVYTALGGGHLLRSVTEEGRFVTLEDGSVWEIEPGVRFQTMDWQPQAPITVRTTRGIDGYTYEIVNTQDDEGAMAKYLPRR
;
A
#
# COMPACT_ATOMS: atom_id res chain seq x y z
N MET A 1 -25.28 -39.78 73.48
CA MET A 1 -24.32 -39.29 74.49
C MET A 1 -23.16 -38.70 73.71
N LYS A 2 -23.03 -37.35 73.66
CA LYS A 2 -22.07 -36.53 74.45
C LYS A 2 -20.60 -36.92 74.14
N THR A 3 -19.61 -36.08 73.83
CA THR A 3 -19.40 -34.62 73.76
C THR A 3 -17.93 -34.41 73.29
N THR A 4 -17.67 -33.41 72.44
CA THR A 4 -16.65 -32.34 72.54
C THR A 4 -15.14 -32.61 72.78
N GLY A 5 -14.29 -31.94 71.97
CA GLY A 5 -12.90 -31.50 72.30
C GLY A 5 -11.99 -31.41 71.05
N ALA A 6 -11.69 -30.23 70.47
CA ALA A 6 -10.63 -29.24 70.80
C ALA A 6 -9.19 -29.81 70.59
N LEU A 7 -8.16 -29.18 70.00
CA LEU A 7 -7.84 -27.79 69.62
C LEU A 7 -6.49 -27.80 68.83
N THR A 8 -6.19 -26.77 68.00
CA THR A 8 -4.84 -26.25 67.57
C THR A 8 -3.94 -27.11 66.65
N LEU A 9 -3.14 -26.62 65.70
CA LEU A 9 -2.53 -25.32 65.41
C LEU A 9 -2.60 -24.99 63.90
N ILE A 10 -2.87 -23.73 63.54
CA ILE A 10 -2.68 -23.20 62.18
C ILE A 10 -1.35 -22.43 62.19
N ALA A 11 -0.39 -22.91 61.41
CA ALA A 11 0.89 -22.25 61.17
C ALA A 11 0.81 -21.38 59.90
N ALA A 12 1.42 -20.20 60.02
CA ALA A 12 1.43 -19.09 59.08
C ALA A 12 2.12 -19.38 57.74
N CYS A 13 1.79 -18.58 56.73
CA CYS A 13 2.76 -17.95 55.82
C CYS A 13 2.07 -16.85 55.00
N LEU A 14 2.31 -15.59 55.36
CA LEU A 14 1.94 -14.43 54.55
C LEU A 14 2.90 -14.37 53.35
N SER A 15 2.38 -14.69 52.15
CA SER A 15 3.09 -14.35 50.91
C SER A 15 2.74 -12.92 50.53
N ALA A 16 3.63 -11.99 50.87
CA ALA A 16 3.61 -10.63 50.35
C ALA A 16 3.86 -10.68 48.83
N GLY A 17 2.79 -10.70 48.04
CA GLY A 17 2.86 -10.56 46.59
C GLY A 17 3.24 -9.13 46.24
N CYS A 18 4.49 -8.88 45.88
CA CYS A 18 4.92 -7.64 45.25
C CYS A 18 4.13 -7.45 43.96
N ALA A 19 3.18 -6.51 43.96
CA ALA A 19 2.51 -6.05 42.76
C ALA A 19 3.56 -5.44 41.81
N ARG A 20 3.91 -6.18 40.74
CA ARG A 20 4.69 -5.61 39.64
C ARG A 20 3.83 -4.55 38.96
N ALA A 21 4.21 -3.29 39.12
CA ALA A 21 3.67 -2.19 38.33
C ALA A 21 3.83 -2.53 36.84
N ARG A 22 2.71 -2.58 36.12
CA ARG A 22 2.66 -2.84 34.68
C ARG A 22 3.18 -1.58 33.98
N PRO A 23 4.25 -1.64 33.17
CA PRO A 23 4.70 -0.46 32.42
C PRO A 23 3.59 -0.01 31.48
N ALA A 24 3.31 1.29 31.45
CA ALA A 24 2.35 1.90 30.55
C ALA A 24 2.74 1.60 29.08
N PRO A 25 1.77 1.37 28.17
CA PRO A 25 2.07 1.21 26.76
C PRO A 25 2.73 2.49 26.24
N ALA A 26 3.89 2.35 25.61
CA ALA A 26 4.52 3.44 24.89
C ALA A 26 3.53 3.96 23.83
N VAL A 27 3.19 5.24 23.91
CA VAL A 27 2.45 5.93 22.87
C VAL A 27 3.37 5.98 21.65
N ILE A 28 3.16 5.07 20.70
CA ILE A 28 3.88 5.11 19.41
C ILE A 28 3.39 6.39 18.72
N PRO A 29 4.26 7.36 18.42
CA PRO A 29 3.86 8.51 17.63
C PRO A 29 3.34 8.01 16.29
N ALA A 30 2.10 8.39 15.95
CA ALA A 30 1.51 8.12 14.65
C ALA A 30 2.49 8.59 13.58
N ALA A 31 3.07 7.65 12.82
CA ALA A 31 3.99 7.95 11.75
C ALA A 31 3.32 8.95 10.81
N ALA A 32 3.90 10.16 10.71
CA ALA A 32 3.43 11.16 9.76
C ALA A 32 3.45 10.54 8.36
N SER A 33 2.30 10.52 7.69
CA SER A 33 2.19 9.99 6.34
C SER A 33 3.09 10.80 5.42
N ALA A 34 4.02 10.13 4.74
CA ALA A 34 4.83 10.77 3.72
C ALA A 34 3.93 11.37 2.63
N PRO A 35 4.31 12.53 2.03
CA PRO A 35 3.53 13.10 0.94
C PRO A 35 3.47 12.10 -0.23
N VAL A 36 2.26 11.89 -0.76
CA VAL A 36 2.04 11.09 -1.96
C VAL A 36 2.61 11.88 -3.14
N ALA A 37 3.64 11.35 -3.79
CA ALA A 37 4.21 11.99 -4.97
C ALA A 37 3.20 11.97 -6.13
N VAL A 38 3.03 13.13 -6.77
CA VAL A 38 2.10 13.36 -7.89
C VAL A 38 2.92 13.50 -9.17
N TYR A 39 2.45 12.89 -10.25
CA TYR A 39 3.06 13.05 -11.57
C TYR A 39 2.56 14.33 -12.23
N THR A 40 3.47 15.17 -12.72
CA THR A 40 3.16 16.53 -13.18
C THR A 40 3.25 16.74 -14.68
N ALA A 41 3.96 15.87 -15.42
CA ALA A 41 4.09 15.95 -16.87
C ALA A 41 2.85 15.37 -17.56
N LEU A 42 1.72 16.07 -17.47
CA LEU A 42 0.48 15.66 -18.13
C LEU A 42 0.47 16.08 -19.60
N GLY A 43 -0.34 15.39 -20.41
CA GLY A 43 -0.50 15.64 -21.84
C GLY A 43 0.27 14.63 -22.69
N GLY A 44 0.38 14.93 -23.98
CA GLY A 44 1.13 14.14 -24.94
C GLY A 44 2.62 14.46 -24.94
N GLY A 45 3.36 13.81 -25.86
CA GLY A 45 4.80 14.01 -26.03
C GLY A 45 5.66 12.96 -25.33
N HIS A 46 5.03 12.03 -24.62
CA HIS A 46 5.68 10.86 -24.06
C HIS A 46 5.86 9.77 -25.11
N LEU A 47 6.81 8.90 -24.88
CA LEU A 47 7.08 7.70 -25.67
C LEU A 47 7.09 6.49 -24.75
N LEU A 48 6.44 5.43 -25.20
CA LEU A 48 6.53 4.16 -24.51
C LEU A 48 7.97 3.65 -24.52
N ARG A 49 8.52 3.34 -23.34
CA ARG A 49 9.81 2.66 -23.24
C ARG A 49 9.63 1.15 -23.24
N SER A 50 8.73 0.64 -22.42
CA SER A 50 8.48 -0.80 -22.31
C SER A 50 7.17 -1.13 -21.61
N VAL A 51 6.63 -2.30 -21.94
CA VAL A 51 5.56 -2.98 -21.21
C VAL A 51 6.15 -4.24 -20.59
N THR A 52 5.87 -4.51 -19.32
CA THR A 52 6.36 -5.70 -18.61
C THR A 52 5.27 -6.36 -17.78
N GLU A 53 5.55 -7.59 -17.32
CA GLU A 53 4.61 -8.41 -16.53
C GLU A 53 3.22 -8.48 -17.16
N GLU A 54 3.15 -8.87 -18.43
CA GLU A 54 1.87 -9.14 -19.11
C GLU A 54 0.93 -7.92 -19.07
N GLY A 55 1.45 -6.73 -19.41
CA GLY A 55 0.67 -5.49 -19.42
C GLY A 55 0.42 -4.89 -18.05
N ARG A 56 1.00 -5.44 -16.97
CA ARG A 56 0.84 -4.87 -15.64
C ARG A 56 1.61 -3.57 -15.47
N PHE A 57 2.80 -3.45 -16.05
CA PHE A 57 3.64 -2.29 -15.86
C PHE A 57 3.99 -1.63 -17.19
N VAL A 58 3.79 -0.31 -17.22
CA VAL A 58 4.19 0.57 -18.32
C VAL A 58 5.30 1.47 -17.83
N THR A 59 6.38 1.58 -18.61
CA THR A 59 7.46 2.54 -18.37
C THR A 59 7.56 3.51 -19.53
N LEU A 60 7.66 4.81 -19.25
CA LEU A 60 7.81 5.86 -20.26
C LEU A 60 9.28 6.26 -20.45
N GLU A 61 9.56 7.12 -21.42
CA GLU A 61 10.90 7.59 -21.78
C GLU A 61 11.61 8.31 -20.64
N ASP A 62 10.86 9.08 -19.85
CA ASP A 62 11.30 9.80 -18.65
C ASP A 62 11.61 8.86 -17.47
N GLY A 63 11.32 7.56 -17.63
CA GLY A 63 11.54 6.53 -16.64
C GLY A 63 10.51 6.50 -15.52
N SER A 64 9.38 7.21 -15.68
CA SER A 64 8.17 7.01 -14.88
C SER A 64 7.66 5.59 -15.08
N VAL A 65 7.17 4.99 -13.99
CA VAL A 65 6.62 3.63 -13.97
C VAL A 65 5.19 3.69 -13.50
N TRP A 66 4.35 2.89 -14.16
CA TRP A 66 2.91 2.93 -13.99
C TRP A 66 2.39 1.51 -13.84
N GLU A 67 1.60 1.28 -12.80
CA GLU A 67 0.83 0.05 -12.66
C GLU A 67 -0.52 0.21 -13.36
N ILE A 68 -0.83 -0.72 -14.25
CA ILE A 68 -2.09 -0.75 -15.01
C ILE A 68 -3.15 -1.49 -14.21
N GLU A 69 -4.36 -0.93 -14.19
CA GLU A 69 -5.51 -1.50 -13.52
C GLU A 69 -5.76 -2.94 -14.03
N PRO A 70 -5.94 -3.93 -13.13
CA PRO A 70 -6.07 -5.34 -13.49
C PRO A 70 -7.05 -5.65 -14.63
N GLY A 71 -8.19 -4.95 -14.67
CA GLY A 71 -9.25 -5.20 -15.65
C GLY A 71 -8.91 -4.79 -17.07
N VAL A 72 -7.89 -3.94 -17.28
CA VAL A 72 -7.54 -3.37 -18.59
C VAL A 72 -6.10 -3.66 -19.03
N ARG A 73 -5.35 -4.48 -18.27
CA ARG A 73 -3.95 -4.82 -18.61
C ARG A 73 -3.77 -5.37 -20.02
N PHE A 74 -4.71 -6.20 -20.47
CA PHE A 74 -4.68 -6.81 -21.79
C PHE A 74 -4.58 -5.80 -22.92
N GLN A 75 -5.13 -4.59 -22.74
CA GLN A 75 -5.08 -3.52 -23.74
C GLN A 75 -3.64 -3.03 -23.97
N THR A 76 -2.77 -3.16 -22.97
CA THR A 76 -1.39 -2.66 -23.06
C THR A 76 -0.39 -3.71 -23.54
N MET A 77 -0.77 -4.99 -23.58
CA MET A 77 0.17 -6.09 -23.84
C MET A 77 0.86 -5.98 -25.19
N ASP A 78 0.14 -5.49 -26.21
CA ASP A 78 0.62 -5.40 -27.58
C ASP A 78 1.20 -4.02 -27.91
N TRP A 79 1.22 -3.09 -26.95
CA TRP A 79 1.79 -1.77 -27.18
C TRP A 79 3.29 -1.85 -27.43
N GLN A 80 3.72 -1.23 -28.54
CA GLN A 80 5.08 -1.31 -29.00
C GLN A 80 5.95 -0.19 -28.40
N PRO A 81 7.23 -0.47 -28.09
CA PRO A 81 8.17 0.59 -27.74
C PRO A 81 8.17 1.73 -28.76
N GLN A 82 8.38 2.95 -28.29
CA GLN A 82 8.30 4.21 -29.04
C GLN A 82 6.88 4.63 -29.48
N ALA A 83 5.83 3.89 -29.10
CA ALA A 83 4.47 4.36 -29.31
C ALA A 83 4.25 5.73 -28.62
N PRO A 84 3.59 6.68 -29.29
CA PRO A 84 3.27 7.98 -28.72
C PRO A 84 2.25 7.84 -27.59
N ILE A 85 2.57 8.41 -26.43
CA ILE A 85 1.76 8.31 -25.22
C ILE A 85 1.26 9.69 -24.80
N THR A 86 0.00 9.72 -24.35
CA THR A 86 -0.59 10.84 -23.60
C THR A 86 -0.94 10.40 -22.19
N VAL A 87 -0.56 11.17 -21.18
CA VAL A 87 -0.93 10.93 -19.78
C VAL A 87 -1.97 11.96 -19.34
N ARG A 88 -3.08 11.51 -18.75
CA ARG A 88 -4.10 12.40 -18.18
C ARG A 88 -4.55 11.93 -16.82
N THR A 89 -5.07 12.85 -16.02
CA THR A 89 -5.74 12.52 -14.75
C THR A 89 -7.18 12.08 -14.99
N THR A 90 -7.66 11.15 -14.19
CA THR A 90 -9.03 10.65 -14.23
C THR A 90 -9.57 10.43 -12.81
N ARG A 91 -10.89 10.22 -12.70
CA ARG A 91 -11.57 9.91 -11.44
C ARG A 91 -11.61 8.40 -11.22
N GLY A 92 -10.45 7.77 -11.14
CA GLY A 92 -10.34 6.35 -10.85
C GLY A 92 -10.43 6.03 -9.35
N ILE A 93 -10.51 4.72 -9.06
CA ILE A 93 -10.56 4.17 -7.70
C ILE A 93 -9.21 3.51 -7.35
N ASP A 94 -8.99 3.23 -6.06
CA ASP A 94 -7.82 2.48 -5.56
C ASP A 94 -6.43 3.00 -5.99
N GLY A 95 -6.36 4.31 -6.31
CA GLY A 95 -5.14 5.00 -6.72
C GLY A 95 -4.85 4.97 -8.22
N TYR A 96 -5.72 4.36 -9.04
CA TYR A 96 -5.65 4.42 -10.51
C TYR A 96 -6.22 5.75 -11.04
N THR A 97 -5.65 6.86 -10.59
CA THR A 97 -6.13 8.22 -10.87
C THR A 97 -5.57 8.81 -12.16
N TYR A 98 -4.90 8.01 -12.98
CA TYR A 98 -4.37 8.41 -14.27
C TYR A 98 -4.88 7.48 -15.36
N GLU A 99 -4.77 7.96 -16.59
CA GLU A 99 -4.95 7.18 -17.79
C GLU A 99 -3.76 7.42 -18.70
N ILE A 100 -3.18 6.33 -19.19
CA ILE A 100 -2.12 6.34 -20.19
C ILE A 100 -2.79 5.96 -21.50
N VAL A 101 -2.64 6.79 -22.52
CA VAL A 101 -3.27 6.60 -23.82
C VAL A 101 -2.19 6.41 -24.87
N ASN A 102 -2.18 5.25 -25.53
CA ASN A 102 -1.45 5.05 -26.76
C ASN A 102 -2.21 5.73 -27.90
N THR A 103 -1.69 6.86 -28.37
CA THR A 103 -2.38 7.67 -29.38
C THR A 103 -2.22 7.14 -30.81
N GLN A 104 -1.38 6.13 -31.01
CA GLN A 104 -1.25 5.47 -32.32
C GLN A 104 -2.44 4.56 -32.59
N ASP A 105 -2.87 3.82 -31.56
CA ASP A 105 -3.92 2.80 -31.65
C ASP A 105 -5.25 3.25 -31.00
N ASP A 106 -5.29 4.46 -30.43
CA ASP A 106 -6.43 5.05 -29.71
C ASP A 106 -6.90 4.19 -28.52
N GLU A 107 -5.94 3.59 -27.82
CA GLU A 107 -6.19 2.71 -26.66
C GLU A 107 -5.77 3.40 -25.36
N GLY A 108 -6.62 3.35 -24.34
CA GLY A 108 -6.42 4.00 -23.05
C GLY A 108 -6.50 3.02 -21.88
N ALA A 109 -5.51 3.07 -20.99
CA ALA A 109 -5.44 2.19 -19.82
C ALA A 109 -5.40 3.00 -18.52
N MET A 110 -6.32 2.69 -17.59
CA MET A 110 -6.30 3.23 -16.23
C MET A 110 -5.01 2.81 -15.51
N ALA A 111 -4.36 3.77 -14.87
CA ALA A 111 -3.02 3.60 -14.35
C ALA A 111 -2.81 4.32 -13.01
N LYS A 112 -1.89 3.76 -12.22
CA LYS A 112 -1.39 4.32 -10.97
C LYS A 112 0.09 4.62 -11.13
N TYR A 113 0.49 5.86 -10.82
CA TYR A 113 1.89 6.25 -10.83
C TYR A 113 2.64 5.59 -9.66
N LEU A 114 3.81 5.02 -9.95
CA LEU A 114 4.72 4.45 -8.96
C LEU A 114 5.96 5.36 -8.83
N PRO A 115 5.97 6.28 -7.85
CA PRO A 115 7.12 7.16 -7.65
C PRO A 115 8.36 6.37 -7.27
N ARG A 116 9.51 6.79 -7.82
CA ARG A 116 10.80 6.25 -7.42
C ARG A 116 11.04 6.58 -5.95
N ARG A 117 11.51 5.59 -5.19
CA ARG A 117 11.95 5.75 -3.80
C ARG A 117 13.38 6.28 -3.74
#